data_AF-A0A3D4QUU1-F1
#
_entry.id   AF-A0A3D4QUU1-F1
#
_cell.length_a   1.000
_cell.length_b   1.000
_cell.length_c   1.000
_cell.angle_alpha   90.00
_cell.angle_beta   90.00
_cell.angle_gamma   90.00
#
_symmetry.space_group_name_H-M   'P 1'
#
loop_
_entity.id
_entity.type
_entity.pdbx_description
1 polymer ?
#
loop_
_entity_poly.entity_id
_entity_poly.type
_entity_poly.pdbx_seq_one_letter_code
_entity_poly.pdbx_strand_id
1 'polypeptide(L)'
;GKILGSDYIEYDLIITQEGIEQDAHVWWDNVKQTIKNSLEDSSIDSEKIKALSVSSQGIAFVPVNQKGETLYNAISWLDNRSTKEVELILSKHSPEEMFYNTGKNVLPCYVLPQLMWMKFNRPEVYYKTNKFLMAHDYIIYQLT
;
A
#
# COMPACT_ATOMS: atom_id res chain seq x y z
N GLY A 1 -12.72 -4.05 -23.79
CA GLY A 1 -11.90 -3.24 -24.71
C GLY A 1 -10.86 -4.11 -25.39
N LYS A 2 -10.14 -3.58 -26.39
CA LYS A 2 -8.97 -4.24 -27.00
C LYS A 2 -7.69 -3.72 -26.32
N ILE A 3 -6.79 -4.61 -25.90
CA ILE A 3 -5.47 -4.23 -25.38
C ILE A 3 -4.61 -3.79 -26.57
N LEU A 4 -4.02 -2.60 -26.49
CA LEU A 4 -3.15 -2.07 -27.55
C LEU A 4 -1.67 -2.27 -27.21
N GLY A 5 -1.29 -2.16 -25.94
CA GLY A 5 0.03 -2.53 -25.44
C GLY A 5 -0.02 -2.84 -23.96
N SER A 6 0.95 -3.61 -23.47
CA SER A 6 1.03 -3.99 -22.05
C SER A 6 2.45 -4.35 -21.66
N ASP A 7 2.79 -4.07 -20.41
CA ASP A 7 4.07 -4.48 -19.83
C ASP A 7 3.87 -4.96 -18.39
N TYR A 8 4.80 -5.79 -17.91
CA TYR A 8 4.80 -6.33 -16.56
C TYR A 8 6.23 -6.44 -16.03
N ILE A 9 6.44 -5.97 -14.81
CA ILE A 9 7.71 -6.05 -14.10
C ILE A 9 7.46 -6.67 -12.73
N GLU A 10 8.15 -7.78 -12.47
CA GLU A 10 8.16 -8.43 -11.16
C GLU A 10 9.04 -7.65 -10.18
N TYR A 11 8.69 -7.70 -8.89
CA TYR A 11 9.47 -7.11 -7.82
C TYR A 11 9.36 -7.95 -6.55
N ASP A 12 10.42 -7.93 -5.75
CA ASP A 12 10.52 -8.76 -4.56
C ASP A 12 9.82 -8.18 -3.34
N LEU A 13 9.49 -9.08 -2.41
CA LEU A 13 9.08 -8.73 -1.05
C LEU A 13 10.33 -8.55 -0.17
N ILE A 14 10.27 -7.57 0.72
CA ILE A 14 11.26 -7.41 1.79
C ILE A 14 10.79 -8.28 2.96
N ILE A 15 11.47 -9.41 3.18
CA ILE A 15 11.16 -10.34 4.28
C ILE A 15 12.12 -10.06 5.43
N THR A 16 11.58 -9.68 6.57
CA THR A 16 12.33 -9.39 7.80
C THR A 16 11.91 -10.36 8.91
N GLN A 17 12.61 -10.32 10.05
CA GLN A 17 12.18 -11.06 11.24
C GLN A 17 10.88 -10.52 11.83
N GLU A 18 10.56 -9.25 11.58
CA GLU A 18 9.37 -8.59 12.10
C GLU A 18 8.15 -8.74 11.20
N GLY A 19 8.37 -9.11 9.93
CA GLY A 19 7.30 -9.35 8.97
C GLY A 19 7.67 -9.08 7.51
N ILE A 20 6.66 -8.88 6.68
CA ILE A 20 6.72 -8.75 5.22
C ILE A 20 6.43 -7.32 4.81
N GLU A 21 7.34 -6.74 4.03
CA GLU A 21 7.31 -5.34 3.62
C GLU A 21 7.57 -5.20 2.11
N GLN A 22 7.32 -4.01 1.58
CA GLN A 22 7.56 -3.67 0.17
C GLN A 22 8.15 -2.26 0.07
N ASP A 23 9.10 -2.06 -0.84
CA ASP A 23 9.64 -0.72 -1.11
C ASP A 23 8.72 0.04 -2.07
N ALA A 24 8.17 1.16 -1.60
CA ALA A 24 7.29 2.00 -2.41
C ALA A 24 8.04 2.74 -3.54
N HIS A 25 9.36 2.93 -3.44
CA HIS A 25 10.15 3.47 -4.54
C HIS A 25 10.19 2.50 -5.71
N VAL A 26 10.34 1.19 -5.43
CA VAL A 26 10.28 0.15 -6.47
C VAL A 26 8.92 0.14 -7.15
N TRP A 27 7.82 0.33 -6.42
CA TRP A 27 6.50 0.49 -7.04
C TRP A 27 6.48 1.64 -8.05
N TRP A 28 7.00 2.81 -7.66
CA TRP A 28 6.99 3.98 -8.52
C TRP A 28 7.88 3.84 -9.74
N ASP A 29 9.09 3.31 -9.57
CA ASP A 29 10.02 3.07 -10.66
C ASP A 29 9.44 2.08 -11.67
N ASN A 30 8.83 0.99 -11.20
CA ASN A 30 8.18 0.01 -12.06
C ASN A 30 6.92 0.56 -12.76
N VAL A 31 6.14 1.42 -12.11
CA VAL A 31 4.99 2.09 -12.77
C VAL A 31 5.47 2.99 -13.91
N LYS A 32 6.51 3.80 -13.70
CA LYS A 32 7.07 4.64 -14.78
C LYS A 32 7.56 3.79 -15.95
N GLN A 33 8.27 2.70 -15.66
CA GLN A 33 8.83 1.83 -16.69
C GLN A 33 7.74 1.07 -17.46
N THR A 34 6.73 0.53 -16.78
CA THR A 34 5.63 -0.21 -17.42
C THR A 34 4.74 0.70 -18.26
N ILE A 35 4.49 1.95 -17.83
CA ILE A 35 3.77 2.94 -18.65
C ILE A 35 4.54 3.22 -19.94
N LYS A 36 5.86 3.46 -19.83
CA LYS A 36 6.72 3.72 -20.99
C LYS A 36 6.72 2.53 -21.96
N ASN A 37 6.95 1.32 -21.46
CA ASN A 37 6.98 0.11 -22.29
C ASN A 37 5.63 -0.19 -22.95
N SER A 38 4.52 0.00 -22.21
CA SER A 38 3.16 -0.20 -22.75
C SER A 38 2.83 0.79 -23.86
N LEU A 39 3.29 2.05 -23.75
CA LEU A 39 3.15 3.06 -24.79
C LEU A 39 3.95 2.68 -26.04
N GLU A 40 5.21 2.27 -25.88
CA GLU A 40 6.08 1.82 -26.98
C GLU A 40 5.48 0.61 -27.72
N ASP A 41 5.04 -0.42 -26.99
CA ASP A 41 4.38 -1.62 -27.54
C ASP A 41 3.10 -1.26 -28.30
N SER A 42 2.29 -0.35 -27.75
CA SER A 42 1.04 0.05 -28.39
C SER A 42 1.19 0.84 -29.69
N SER A 43 2.35 1.45 -29.92
CA SER A 43 2.62 2.36 -31.05
C SER A 43 1.60 3.49 -31.19
N ILE A 44 0.86 3.83 -30.13
CA ILE A 44 -0.07 4.97 -30.14
C ILE A 44 0.65 6.24 -29.70
N ASP A 45 0.19 7.36 -30.22
CA ASP A 45 0.55 8.66 -29.68
C ASP A 45 -0.03 8.84 -28.26
N SER A 46 0.82 9.18 -27.30
CA SER A 46 0.44 9.42 -25.91
C SER A 46 -0.62 10.52 -25.75
N GLU A 47 -0.71 11.49 -26.69
CA GLU A 47 -1.76 12.53 -26.69
C GLU A 47 -3.17 11.96 -26.91
N LYS A 48 -3.27 10.71 -27.39
CA LYS A 48 -4.57 10.02 -27.56
C LYS A 48 -5.11 9.42 -26.26
N ILE A 49 -4.30 9.32 -25.20
CA ILE A 49 -4.75 8.83 -23.89
C ILE A 49 -5.75 9.83 -23.29
N LYS A 50 -6.97 9.36 -23.02
CA LYS A 50 -8.06 10.20 -22.49
C LYS A 50 -8.15 10.23 -20.98
N ALA A 51 -7.69 9.17 -20.32
CA ALA A 51 -7.74 9.03 -18.88
C ALA A 51 -6.71 7.99 -18.41
N LEU A 52 -6.29 8.14 -17.16
CA LEU A 52 -5.50 7.17 -16.43
C LEU A 52 -6.29 6.74 -15.19
N SER A 53 -6.25 5.45 -14.87
CA SER A 53 -6.78 4.90 -13.63
C SER A 53 -5.72 4.01 -13.01
N VAL A 54 -5.64 4.02 -11.68
CA VAL A 54 -4.68 3.22 -10.91
C VAL A 54 -5.46 2.20 -10.08
N SER A 55 -5.06 0.94 -10.19
CA SER A 55 -5.53 -0.14 -9.33
C SER A 55 -4.31 -0.80 -8.68
N SER A 56 -4.48 -1.31 -7.45
CA SER A 56 -3.40 -1.93 -6.70
C SER A 56 -3.93 -3.08 -5.84
N GLN A 57 -2.99 -3.85 -5.29
CA GLN A 57 -3.28 -4.62 -4.08
C GLN A 57 -3.90 -3.73 -3.00
N GLY A 58 -4.85 -4.29 -2.24
CA GLY A 58 -5.43 -3.62 -1.08
C GLY A 58 -4.56 -3.78 0.17
N ILE A 59 -4.94 -3.09 1.24
CA ILE A 59 -4.43 -3.22 2.61
C ILE A 59 -2.97 -2.74 2.83
N ALA A 60 -2.06 -2.95 1.88
CA ALA A 60 -0.70 -2.45 1.99
C ALA A 60 -0.65 -0.92 2.00
N PHE A 61 0.04 -0.34 2.99
CA PHE A 61 0.17 1.11 3.14
C PHE A 61 1.61 1.54 3.44
N VAL A 62 1.96 2.74 3.00
CA VAL A 62 3.26 3.38 3.22
C VAL A 62 3.09 4.70 4.00
N PRO A 63 3.84 4.93 5.08
CA PRO A 63 3.88 6.21 5.77
C PRO A 63 4.72 7.22 4.99
N VAL A 64 4.17 8.40 4.74
CA VAL A 64 4.90 9.52 4.10
C VAL A 64 4.90 10.77 4.98
N ASN A 65 5.95 11.57 4.88
CA ASN A 65 6.06 12.86 5.56
C ASN A 65 5.32 13.98 4.81
N GLN A 66 5.43 15.23 5.28
CA GLN A 66 4.79 16.39 4.64
C GLN A 66 5.29 16.69 3.22
N LYS A 67 6.51 16.23 2.88
CA LYS A 67 7.11 16.37 1.55
C LYS A 67 6.79 15.19 0.64
N GLY A 68 6.04 14.20 1.12
CA GLY A 68 5.74 12.98 0.37
C GLY A 68 6.86 11.94 0.38
N GLU A 69 7.92 12.15 1.16
CA GLU A 69 9.01 11.19 1.29
C GLU A 69 8.56 10.03 2.18
N THR A 70 8.87 8.80 1.77
CA THR A 70 8.58 7.58 2.53
C THR A 70 9.39 7.60 3.83
N LEU A 71 8.73 7.24 4.94
CA LEU A 71 9.36 7.20 6.27
C LEU A 71 9.72 5.79 6.71
N TYR A 72 9.16 4.79 6.04
CA TYR A 72 9.32 3.36 6.31
C TYR A 72 8.87 2.59 5.06
N ASN A 73 9.25 1.32 4.95
CA ASN A 73 8.71 0.45 3.91
C ASN A 73 7.19 0.32 4.06
N ALA A 74 6.51 -0.03 2.98
CA ALA A 74 5.10 -0.37 3.07
C ALA A 74 4.93 -1.70 3.82
N ILE A 75 4.02 -1.76 4.78
CA ILE A 75 3.63 -3.05 5.38
C ILE A 75 2.76 -3.80 4.37
N SER A 76 3.12 -5.04 4.04
CA SER A 76 2.40 -5.85 3.06
C SER A 76 1.05 -6.36 3.61
N TRP A 77 0.10 -6.66 2.73
CA TRP A 77 -1.14 -7.35 3.11
C TRP A 77 -0.91 -8.82 3.51
N LEU A 78 0.23 -9.40 3.14
CA LEU A 78 0.67 -10.73 3.58
C LEU A 78 1.18 -10.75 5.02
N ASP A 79 1.42 -9.57 5.59
CA ASP A 79 1.98 -9.40 6.91
C ASP A 79 0.96 -9.65 8.02
N ASN A 80 1.34 -10.44 9.02
CA ASN A 80 0.49 -10.75 10.18
C ASN A 80 1.16 -10.35 11.51
N ARG A 81 2.11 -9.38 11.52
CA ARG A 81 2.90 -9.01 12.70
C ARG A 81 2.07 -8.41 13.85
N SER A 82 0.84 -8.01 13.55
CA SER A 82 -0.02 -7.23 14.45
C SER A 82 -1.00 -8.07 15.28
N THR A 83 -0.65 -9.32 15.62
CA THR A 83 -1.52 -10.23 16.38
C THR A 83 -1.83 -9.68 17.78
N LYS A 84 -0.85 -9.07 18.45
CA LYS A 84 -1.04 -8.48 19.79
C LYS A 84 -2.02 -7.30 19.75
N GLU A 85 -2.00 -6.53 18.67
CA GLU A 85 -2.93 -5.42 18.46
C GLU A 85 -4.35 -5.91 18.20
N VAL A 86 -4.52 -7.04 17.49
CA VAL A 86 -5.83 -7.70 17.36
C VAL A 86 -6.39 -8.11 18.71
N GLU A 87 -5.59 -8.74 19.57
CA GLU A 87 -6.00 -9.11 20.93
C GLU A 87 -6.41 -7.87 21.74
N LEU A 88 -5.67 -6.77 21.62
CA LEU A 88 -5.99 -5.51 22.29
C LEU A 88 -7.30 -4.90 21.78
N ILE A 89 -7.56 -4.93 20.47
CA ILE A 89 -8.83 -4.46 19.89
C ILE A 89 -9.99 -5.30 20.42
N LEU A 90 -9.85 -6.63 20.38
CA LEU A 90 -10.90 -7.57 20.81
C LEU A 90 -11.14 -7.56 22.33
N SER A 91 -10.17 -7.11 23.13
CA SER A 91 -10.39 -6.87 24.56
C SER A 91 -11.32 -5.69 24.86
N LYS A 92 -11.58 -4.83 23.87
CA LYS A 92 -12.36 -3.59 24.00
C LYS A 92 -13.64 -3.58 23.18
N HIS A 93 -13.66 -4.28 22.05
CA HIS A 93 -14.78 -4.36 21.12
C HIS A 93 -15.05 -5.81 20.76
N SER A 94 -16.31 -6.20 20.73
CA SER A 94 -16.66 -7.56 20.32
C SER A 94 -16.44 -7.75 18.80
N PRO A 95 -16.15 -8.99 18.33
CA PRO A 95 -16.07 -9.27 16.91
C PRO A 95 -17.32 -8.84 16.12
N GLU A 96 -18.51 -9.02 16.70
CA GLU A 96 -19.80 -8.68 16.09
C GLU A 96 -19.97 -7.16 15.94
N GLU A 97 -19.59 -6.38 16.97
CA GLU A 97 -19.59 -4.92 16.92
C GLU A 97 -18.66 -4.41 15.80
N MET A 98 -17.45 -4.96 15.74
CA MET A 98 -16.47 -4.60 14.71
C MET A 98 -16.98 -4.92 13.31
N PHE A 99 -17.57 -6.10 13.11
CA PHE A 99 -18.12 -6.50 11.82
C PHE A 99 -19.33 -5.64 11.44
N TYR A 100 -20.25 -5.37 12.37
CA TYR A 100 -21.42 -4.54 12.12
C TYR A 100 -21.04 -3.12 11.67
N ASN A 101 -20.01 -2.53 12.30
CA ASN A 101 -19.58 -1.17 11.99
C ASN A 101 -18.69 -1.07 10.75
N THR A 102 -17.89 -2.09 10.44
CA THR A 102 -16.85 -1.99 9.39
C THR A 102 -17.04 -2.92 8.20
N GLY A 103 -17.95 -3.89 8.31
CA GLY A 103 -18.07 -5.00 7.36
C GLY A 103 -16.86 -5.95 7.35
N LYS A 104 -15.95 -5.85 8.33
CA LYS A 104 -14.71 -6.62 8.39
C LYS A 104 -14.53 -7.30 9.75
N ASN A 105 -13.98 -8.51 9.71
CA ASN A 105 -13.41 -9.16 10.89
C ASN A 105 -12.15 -8.43 11.35
N VAL A 106 -11.76 -8.61 12.61
CA VAL A 106 -10.49 -8.07 13.12
C VAL A 106 -9.38 -9.07 12.82
N LEU A 107 -8.55 -8.78 11.83
CA LEU A 107 -7.45 -9.64 11.38
C LEU A 107 -6.12 -8.88 11.40
N PRO A 108 -4.99 -9.54 11.72
CA PRO A 108 -3.70 -8.86 11.90
C PRO A 108 -3.15 -8.26 10.61
N CYS A 109 -3.58 -8.75 9.45
CA CYS A 109 -3.22 -8.17 8.17
C CYS A 109 -3.96 -6.87 7.85
N TYR A 110 -5.03 -6.50 8.55
CA TYR A 110 -5.77 -5.26 8.24
C TYR A 110 -5.10 -4.00 8.78
N VAL A 111 -5.43 -2.88 8.14
CA VAL A 111 -4.80 -1.57 8.35
C VAL A 111 -4.83 -1.12 9.82
N LEU A 112 -5.96 -1.26 10.52
CA LEU A 112 -6.07 -0.77 11.90
C LEU A 112 -5.07 -1.47 12.86
N PRO A 113 -5.02 -2.82 12.95
CA PRO A 113 -3.98 -3.52 13.71
C PRO A 113 -2.56 -3.12 13.31
N GLN A 114 -2.26 -3.02 12.02
CA GLN A 114 -0.93 -2.64 11.52
C GLN A 114 -0.53 -1.20 11.88
N LEU A 115 -1.48 -0.25 11.86
CA LEU A 115 -1.26 1.12 12.33
C LEU A 115 -1.01 1.17 13.84
N MET A 116 -1.73 0.37 14.62
CA MET A 116 -1.48 0.24 16.06
C MET A 116 -0.10 -0.36 16.32
N TRP A 117 0.30 -1.38 15.56
CA TRP A 117 1.61 -2.00 15.68
C TRP A 117 2.70 -0.96 15.41
N MET A 118 2.57 -0.18 14.33
CA MET A 118 3.53 0.87 14.01
C MET A 118 3.58 1.94 15.09
N LYS A 119 2.43 2.33 15.66
CA LYS A 119 2.38 3.30 16.76
C LYS A 119 3.14 2.81 18.01
N PHE A 120 3.04 1.53 18.34
CA PHE A 120 3.70 0.97 19.53
C PHE A 120 5.17 0.59 19.30
N ASN A 121 5.51 0.09 18.11
CA ASN A 121 6.83 -0.48 17.81
C ASN A 121 7.75 0.46 17.00
N ARG A 122 7.19 1.45 16.30
CA ARG A 122 7.88 2.47 15.50
C ARG A 122 7.27 3.87 15.72
N PRO A 123 7.16 4.35 16.97
CA PRO A 123 6.52 5.63 17.28
C PRO A 123 7.14 6.80 16.52
N GLU A 124 8.46 6.78 16.30
CA GLU A 124 9.19 7.79 15.54
C GLU A 124 8.75 7.91 14.09
N VAL A 125 8.34 6.79 13.47
CA VAL A 125 7.75 6.78 12.12
C VAL A 125 6.31 7.26 12.21
N TYR A 126 5.52 6.66 13.10
CA TYR A 126 4.08 6.95 13.23
C TYR A 126 3.81 8.44 13.47
N TYR A 127 4.52 9.06 14.42
CA TYR A 127 4.31 10.46 14.78
C TYR A 127 4.91 11.46 13.79
N LYS A 128 5.87 11.06 12.96
CA LYS A 128 6.38 11.88 11.84
C LYS A 128 5.53 11.75 10.57
N THR A 129 4.67 10.74 10.52
CA THR A 129 3.83 10.47 9.35
C THR A 129 2.77 11.56 9.19
N ASN A 130 2.72 12.14 8.00
CA ASN A 130 1.68 13.06 7.59
C ASN A 130 0.47 12.31 7.01
N LYS A 131 0.74 11.27 6.20
CA LYS A 131 -0.29 10.42 5.59
C LYS A 131 0.16 8.96 5.54
N PHE A 132 -0.78 8.05 5.74
CA PHE A 132 -0.63 6.64 5.36
C PHE A 132 -1.34 6.46 4.02
N LEU A 133 -0.57 6.16 2.99
CA LEU A 133 -1.08 6.01 1.63
C LEU A 133 -1.13 4.54 1.28
N MET A 134 -2.26 4.06 0.75
CA MET A 134 -2.32 2.73 0.15
C MET A 134 -1.47 2.70 -1.13
N ALA A 135 -1.16 1.53 -1.66
CA ALA A 135 -0.32 1.42 -2.86
C ALA A 135 -0.84 2.29 -4.04
N HIS A 136 -2.15 2.25 -4.36
CA HIS A 136 -2.72 3.13 -5.39
C HIS A 136 -2.69 4.61 -5.01
N ASP A 137 -2.96 4.96 -3.74
CA ASP A 137 -2.91 6.36 -3.28
C ASP A 137 -1.49 6.93 -3.41
N TYR A 138 -0.47 6.13 -3.11
CA TYR A 138 0.92 6.52 -3.26
C TYR A 138 1.28 6.75 -4.73
N ILE A 139 0.87 5.86 -5.64
CA ILE A 139 1.09 6.06 -7.08
C ILE A 139 0.36 7.31 -7.59
N ILE A 140 -0.89 7.53 -7.17
CA ILE A 140 -1.63 8.76 -7.50
C ILE A 140 -0.88 9.99 -6.97
N TYR A 141 -0.40 9.94 -5.73
CA TYR A 141 0.37 11.02 -5.11
C TYR A 141 1.69 11.31 -5.84
N GLN A 142 2.34 10.32 -6.44
CA GLN A 142 3.54 10.53 -7.27
C GLN A 142 3.21 11.10 -8.65
N LEU A 143 2.00 10.84 -9.16
CA LEU A 143 1.53 11.31 -10.46
C LEU A 143 1.01 12.77 -10.45
N THR A 144 0.64 13.30 -9.28
CA THR A 144 -0.05 14.61 -9.13
C THR A 144 0.59 15.49 -8.08
#